data_AF-A0AAV1KSP9-F1
#
_entry.id   AF-A0AAV1KSP9-F1
#
_cell.length_a   1.000
_cell.length_b   1.000
_cell.length_c   1.000
_cell.angle_alpha   90.00
_cell.angle_beta   90.00
_cell.angle_gamma   90.00
#
_symmetry.space_group_name_H-M   'P 1'
#
loop_
_entity.id
_entity.type
_entity.pdbx_description
1 polymer ?
#
loop_
_entity_poly.entity_id
_entity_poly.type
_entity_poly.pdbx_seq_one_letter_code
_entity_poly.pdbx_strand_id
1 'polypeptide(L)'
;MKPYSRRLTLTAEEKTFNYRLSRARRIVENAFGIMVSKFRIYRTPIYLCPDKVDKIVKATCALHNWLMKTAMHYYAPVGTMDTDDRPGSWRQEPSSNYIAHVVNQGSNHPSRLAEQRRINYKNYFIGEGSVPWQSSRIF
;
A
#
# COMPACT_ATOMS: atom_id res chain seq x y z
N MET A 1 -10.10 0.80 2.09
CA MET A 1 -11.01 0.07 3.02
C MET A 1 -10.56 0.28 4.46
N LYS A 2 -11.46 0.61 5.40
CA LYS A 2 -11.06 0.91 6.79
C LYS A 2 -10.82 -0.38 7.60
N PRO A 3 -9.72 -0.50 8.37
CA PRO A 3 -9.52 -1.64 9.28
C PRO A 3 -10.56 -1.63 10.41
N TYR A 4 -10.75 -2.77 11.06
CA TYR A 4 -11.44 -2.83 12.35
C TYR A 4 -10.66 -2.03 13.39
N SER A 5 -11.38 -1.25 14.21
CA SER A 5 -10.79 -0.30 15.15
C SER A 5 -10.09 -1.02 16.29
N ARG A 6 -8.83 -0.66 16.55
CA ARG A 6 -8.05 -1.18 17.69
C ARG A 6 -8.51 -0.65 19.05
N ARG A 7 -9.52 0.23 19.10
CA ARG A 7 -10.07 0.76 20.36
C ARG A 7 -10.84 -0.29 21.16
N LEU A 8 -11.23 -1.39 20.54
CA LEU A 8 -11.90 -2.52 21.17
C LEU A 8 -11.03 -3.78 21.03
N THR A 9 -11.29 -4.76 21.89
CA THR A 9 -10.69 -6.10 21.78
C THR A 9 -11.14 -6.73 20.47
N LEU A 10 -10.21 -6.86 19.52
CA LEU A 10 -10.47 -7.46 18.22
C LEU A 10 -10.56 -8.97 18.34
N THR A 11 -11.57 -9.56 17.70
CA THR A 11 -11.67 -11.00 17.49
C THR A 11 -10.52 -11.51 16.63
N ALA A 12 -10.21 -12.81 16.71
CA ALA A 12 -9.19 -13.42 15.85
C ALA A 12 -9.43 -13.15 14.36
N GLU A 13 -10.69 -13.24 13.92
CA GLU A 13 -11.08 -12.99 12.54
C GLU A 13 -10.83 -11.55 12.08
N GLU A 14 -11.16 -10.57 12.94
CA GLU A 14 -10.93 -9.16 12.65
C GLU A 14 -9.44 -8.83 12.61
N LYS A 15 -8.64 -9.47 13.46
CA LYS A 15 -7.18 -9.38 13.39
C LYS A 15 -6.66 -9.97 12.07
N THR A 16 -7.19 -11.11 11.63
CA THR A 16 -6.87 -11.73 10.32
C THR A 16 -7.16 -10.78 9.17
N PHE A 17 -8.36 -10.21 9.16
CA PHE A 17 -8.71 -9.22 8.16
C PHE A 17 -7.77 -8.02 8.19
N ASN A 18 -7.49 -7.44 9.37
CA ASN A 18 -6.62 -6.29 9.50
C ASN A 18 -5.19 -6.59 9.03
N TYR A 19 -4.66 -7.78 9.33
CA TYR A 19 -3.34 -8.21 8.88
C TYR A 19 -3.29 -8.38 7.36
N ARG A 20 -4.25 -9.09 6.76
CA ARG A 20 -4.38 -9.25 5.30
C ARG A 20 -4.47 -7.90 4.58
N LEU A 21 -5.28 -6.99 5.13
CA LEU A 21 -5.44 -5.64 4.60
C LEU A 21 -4.14 -4.83 4.71
N SER A 22 -3.40 -4.96 5.81
CA SER A 22 -2.08 -4.32 5.99
C SER A 22 -1.06 -4.85 4.96
N ARG A 23 -1.00 -6.18 4.76
CA ARG A 23 -0.14 -6.80 3.74
C ARG A 23 -0.44 -6.27 2.34
N ALA A 24 -1.72 -6.19 1.97
CA ALA A 24 -2.13 -5.67 0.67
C ALA A 24 -1.72 -4.20 0.49
N ARG A 25 -1.90 -3.36 1.52
CA ARG A 25 -1.43 -1.95 1.48
C ARG A 25 0.07 -1.86 1.28
N ARG A 26 0.84 -2.67 2.00
CA ARG A 26 2.31 -2.64 1.93
C ARG A 26 2.83 -2.92 0.53
N ILE A 27 2.19 -3.82 -0.23
CA ILE A 27 2.56 -4.07 -1.63
C ILE A 27 2.40 -2.79 -2.46
N VAL A 28 1.28 -2.09 -2.28
CA VAL A 28 0.99 -0.84 -2.98
C VAL A 28 1.93 0.28 -2.54
N GLU A 29 2.16 0.44 -1.23
CA GLU A 29 3.08 1.42 -0.67
C GLU A 29 4.53 1.19 -1.14
N ASN A 30 5.00 -0.05 -1.16
CA ASN A 30 6.32 -0.40 -1.69
C ASN A 30 6.46 0.00 -3.17
N ALA A 31 5.45 -0.28 -4.00
CA ALA A 31 5.48 0.08 -5.41
C ALA A 31 5.60 1.61 -5.58
N PHE A 32 4.73 2.39 -4.91
CA PHE A 32 4.79 3.85 -4.97
C PHE A 32 6.08 4.41 -4.40
N GLY A 33 6.54 3.90 -3.26
CA GLY A 33 7.79 4.32 -2.62
C GLY A 33 9.01 4.14 -3.52
N ILE A 34 9.11 2.97 -4.18
CA ILE A 34 10.16 2.72 -5.17
C ILE A 34 10.01 3.65 -6.37
N MET A 35 8.80 3.82 -6.91
CA MET A 35 8.58 4.72 -8.05
C MET A 35 8.98 6.17 -7.73
N VAL A 36 8.67 6.68 -6.54
CA VAL A 36 9.06 8.03 -6.09
C VAL A 36 10.59 8.13 -5.93
N SER A 37 11.23 7.11 -5.36
CA SER A 37 12.69 7.07 -5.26
C SER A 37 13.36 7.04 -6.65
N LYS A 38 12.83 6.30 -7.61
CA LYS A 38 13.48 6.11 -8.92
C LYS A 38 13.12 7.16 -9.96
N PHE A 39 11.89 7.65 -9.97
CA PHE A 39 11.42 8.61 -10.95
C PHE A 39 11.28 9.98 -10.29
N ARG A 40 12.28 10.84 -10.51
CA ARG A 40 12.36 12.19 -9.93
C ARG A 40 11.13 13.06 -10.19
N ILE A 41 10.39 12.79 -11.28
CA ILE A 41 9.16 13.51 -11.62
C ILE A 41 8.10 13.46 -10.51
N TYR A 42 8.09 12.42 -9.67
CA TYR A 42 7.17 12.30 -8.54
C TYR A 42 7.64 13.01 -7.26
N ARG A 43 8.86 13.54 -7.24
CA ARG A 43 9.41 14.22 -6.06
C ARG A 43 8.96 15.69 -5.98
N THR A 44 8.41 16.24 -7.06
CA THR A 44 7.94 17.61 -7.15
C THR A 44 6.52 17.65 -7.74
N PRO A 45 5.75 18.73 -7.50
CA PRO A 45 4.50 18.95 -8.22
C PRO A 45 4.73 18.86 -9.74
N ILE A 46 3.84 18.16 -10.44
CA ILE A 46 3.95 17.96 -11.89
C ILE A 46 3.21 19.11 -12.58
N TYR A 47 3.94 20.09 -13.09
CA TYR A 47 3.40 21.25 -13.79
C TYR A 47 3.03 20.93 -15.25
N LEU A 48 2.10 20.00 -15.45
CA LEU A 48 1.59 19.58 -16.76
C LEU A 48 0.06 19.42 -16.71
N CYS A 49 -0.59 19.49 -17.87
CA CYS A 49 -2.02 19.20 -17.96
C CYS A 49 -2.30 17.72 -17.62
N PRO A 50 -3.49 17.40 -17.08
CA PRO A 50 -3.85 16.03 -16.67
C PRO A 50 -3.60 14.97 -17.74
N ASP A 51 -3.91 15.25 -19.01
CA ASP A 51 -3.70 14.31 -20.11
C ASP A 51 -2.23 13.90 -20.31
N LYS A 52 -1.29 14.80 -20.03
CA LYS A 52 0.15 14.52 -20.06
C LYS A 52 0.59 13.76 -18.82
N VAL A 53 0.05 14.12 -17.64
CA VAL A 53 0.30 13.42 -16.38
C VAL A 53 -0.12 11.95 -16.49
N ASP A 54 -1.29 11.67 -17.08
CA ASP A 54 -1.78 10.31 -17.30
C ASP A 54 -0.82 9.47 -18.15
N LYS A 55 -0.26 10.06 -19.22
CA LYS A 55 0.73 9.40 -20.07
C LYS A 55 2.01 9.10 -19.30
N ILE A 56 2.48 10.04 -18.48
CA ILE A 56 3.67 9.87 -17.62
C ILE A 56 3.44 8.73 -16.62
N VAL A 57 2.30 8.73 -15.93
CA VAL A 57 1.96 7.70 -14.93
C VAL A 57 1.88 6.31 -15.58
N LYS A 58 1.27 6.19 -16.76
CA LYS A 58 1.23 4.90 -17.48
C LYS A 58 2.63 4.44 -17.90
N ALA A 59 3.45 5.36 -18.40
CA ALA A 59 4.82 5.05 -18.84
C ALA A 59 5.72 4.60 -17.67
N THR A 60 5.69 5.29 -16.54
CA THR A 60 6.47 4.91 -15.35
C THR A 60 5.96 3.60 -14.73
N CYS A 61 4.65 3.33 -14.72
CA CYS A 61 4.12 2.03 -14.29
C CYS A 61 4.62 0.88 -15.19
N ALA A 62 4.58 1.06 -16.51
CA ALA A 62 5.09 0.07 -17.45
C ALA A 62 6.60 -0.16 -17.25
N LEU A 63 7.38 0.91 -17.12
CA LEU A 63 8.82 0.85 -16.89
C LEU A 63 9.17 0.23 -15.53
N HIS A 64 8.44 0.59 -14.47
CA HIS A 64 8.57 -0.01 -13.15
C HIS A 64 8.37 -1.52 -13.20
N ASN A 65 7.26 -1.97 -13.81
CA ASN A 65 6.95 -3.40 -13.95
C ASN A 65 8.02 -4.15 -14.75
N TRP A 66 8.50 -3.54 -15.84
CA TRP A 66 9.56 -4.14 -16.66
C TRP A 66 10.88 -4.25 -15.88
N LEU A 67 11.34 -3.18 -15.21
CA LEU A 67 12.57 -3.18 -14.41
C LEU A 67 12.51 -4.12 -13.21
N MET A 68 11.34 -4.20 -12.56
CA MET A 68 11.08 -5.19 -11.50
C MET A 68 11.23 -6.62 -11.99
N LYS A 69 10.93 -6.90 -13.26
CA LYS A 69 11.05 -8.23 -13.86
C LYS A 69 12.46 -8.52 -14.40
N THR A 70 13.11 -7.56 -15.03
CA THR A 70 14.35 -7.78 -15.78
C THR A 70 15.62 -7.39 -15.02
N ALA A 71 15.52 -6.46 -14.06
CA ALA A 71 16.68 -5.85 -13.41
C ALA A 71 16.44 -5.62 -11.90
N MET A 72 15.67 -6.49 -11.24
CA MET A 72 15.25 -6.31 -9.84
C MET A 72 16.42 -6.00 -8.91
N HIS A 73 17.54 -6.73 -9.04
CA HIS A 73 18.70 -6.55 -8.15
C HIS A 73 19.34 -5.15 -8.25
N TYR A 74 19.22 -4.48 -9.40
CA TYR A 74 19.72 -3.11 -9.60
C TYR A 74 18.63 -2.06 -9.33
N TYR A 75 17.39 -2.35 -9.72
CA TYR A 75 16.27 -1.44 -9.60
C TYR A 75 15.77 -1.36 -8.15
N ALA A 76 15.55 -2.49 -7.49
CA ALA A 76 15.10 -2.57 -6.10
C ALA A 76 15.93 -3.63 -5.34
N PRO A 77 17.19 -3.32 -4.99
CA PRO A 77 18.06 -4.24 -4.27
C PRO A 77 17.45 -4.69 -2.93
N VAL A 78 17.98 -5.78 -2.38
CA VAL A 78 17.53 -6.34 -1.10
C VAL A 78 17.53 -5.27 -0.01
N GLY A 79 16.45 -5.18 0.76
CA GLY A 79 16.25 -4.14 1.77
C GLY A 79 15.58 -2.87 1.25
N THR A 80 15.33 -2.75 -0.06
CA THR A 80 14.58 -1.61 -0.61
C THR A 80 13.14 -1.60 -0.12
N MET A 81 12.46 -2.76 -0.17
CA MET A 81 11.03 -2.90 0.15
C MET A 81 10.79 -3.16 1.64
N ASP A 82 9.64 -2.70 2.13
CA ASP A 82 9.12 -3.11 3.43
C ASP A 82 8.85 -4.61 3.48
N THR A 83 9.29 -5.23 4.56
CA THR A 83 8.95 -6.60 4.93
C THR A 83 7.92 -6.60 6.06
N ASP A 84 7.53 -7.77 6.57
CA ASP A 84 6.65 -7.79 7.76
C ASP A 84 7.36 -7.21 8.99
N ASP A 85 8.69 -7.34 9.06
CA ASP A 85 9.46 -7.11 10.28
C ASP A 85 10.32 -5.84 10.21
N ARG A 86 10.60 -5.33 9.00
CA ARG A 86 11.51 -4.21 8.79
C ARG A 86 11.01 -3.24 7.71
N PRO A 87 11.09 -1.93 7.96
CA PRO A 87 10.86 -0.92 6.92
C PRO A 87 11.94 -1.00 5.85
N GLY A 88 11.56 -0.69 4.61
CA GLY A 88 12.43 -0.65 3.45
C GLY A 88 13.22 0.66 3.35
N SER A 89 14.38 0.63 2.69
CA SER A 89 15.24 1.80 2.51
C SER A 89 14.60 2.91 1.67
N TRP A 90 13.58 2.61 0.84
CA TRP A 90 12.85 3.66 0.10
C TRP A 90 12.22 4.70 1.02
N ARG A 91 11.95 4.35 2.29
CA ARG A 91 11.40 5.26 3.31
C ARG A 91 12.42 6.27 3.85
N GLN A 92 13.72 6.07 3.58
CA GLN A 92 14.79 6.97 4.03
C GLN A 92 15.03 8.14 3.06
N GLU A 93 14.40 8.10 1.88
CA GLU A 93 14.46 9.22 0.95
C GLU A 93 13.81 10.45 1.60
N PRO A 94 14.46 11.63 1.55
CA PRO A 94 13.94 12.82 2.19
C PRO A 94 12.54 13.14 1.65
N SER A 95 11.60 13.28 2.58
CA SER A 95 10.24 13.69 2.31
C SER A 95 10.26 14.95 1.46
N SER A 96 9.58 14.93 0.32
CA SER A 96 9.36 16.14 -0.45
C SER A 96 8.56 17.12 0.41
N ASN A 97 9.18 18.24 0.80
CA ASN A 97 8.49 19.33 1.51
C ASN A 97 7.41 20.02 0.65
N TYR A 98 7.26 19.62 -0.61
CA TYR A 98 6.37 20.25 -1.59
C TYR A 98 4.94 19.70 -1.55
N ILE A 99 4.67 18.58 -0.85
CA ILE A 99 3.32 18.02 -0.69
C ILE A 99 2.87 18.26 0.74
N ALA A 100 1.90 19.17 0.91
CA ALA A 100 1.28 19.41 2.21
C ALA A 100 0.65 18.12 2.75
N HIS A 101 0.73 17.89 4.07
CA HIS A 101 0.02 16.80 4.72
C HIS A 101 -1.48 16.94 4.43
N VAL A 102 -2.03 15.98 3.67
CA VAL A 102 -3.46 15.92 3.40
C VAL A 102 -4.18 15.67 4.72
N VAL A 103 -4.84 16.70 5.23
CA VAL A 103 -5.73 16.59 6.39
C VAL A 103 -6.97 15.79 6.01
N ASN A 104 -7.63 15.18 7.00
CA ASN A 104 -8.79 14.33 6.77
C ASN A 104 -9.90 15.06 6.00
N GLN A 105 -10.12 14.67 4.74
CA GLN A 105 -11.07 15.32 3.83
C GLN A 105 -12.50 14.76 3.93
N GLY A 106 -12.82 13.93 4.93
CA GLY A 106 -14.13 13.28 4.99
C GLY A 106 -14.57 12.74 6.34
N SER A 107 -15.79 12.21 6.38
CA SER A 107 -16.36 11.57 7.57
C SER A 107 -15.55 10.35 7.98
N ASN A 108 -15.31 10.23 9.29
CA ASN A 108 -14.69 9.04 9.86
C ASN A 108 -15.61 7.81 9.86
N HIS A 109 -16.90 7.98 9.54
CA HIS A 109 -17.88 6.90 9.54
C HIS A 109 -17.95 6.20 8.17
N PRO A 110 -17.71 4.88 8.10
CA PRO A 110 -17.87 4.13 6.86
C PRO A 110 -19.35 4.08 6.43
N SER A 111 -19.61 4.09 5.13
CA SER A 111 -20.95 3.82 4.61
C SER A 111 -21.32 2.35 4.86
N ARG A 112 -22.62 2.03 4.97
CA ARG A 112 -23.11 0.65 5.13
C ARG A 112 -22.54 -0.29 4.06
N LEU A 113 -22.44 0.19 2.81
CA LEU A 113 -21.83 -0.58 1.72
C LEU A 113 -20.34 -0.87 1.97
N ALA A 114 -19.58 0.10 2.48
CA ALA A 114 -18.17 -0.10 2.82
C ALA A 114 -17.99 -1.10 3.97
N GLU A 115 -18.89 -1.10 4.94
CA GLU A 115 -18.92 -2.10 6.02
C GLU A 115 -19.25 -3.49 5.51
N GLN A 116 -20.25 -3.61 4.64
CA GLN A 116 -20.60 -4.88 4.03
C GLN A 116 -19.43 -5.46 3.22
N ARG A 117 -18.74 -4.63 2.43
CA ARG A 117 -17.53 -5.07 1.70
C ARG A 117 -16.44 -5.57 2.65
N ARG A 118 -16.23 -4.89 3.78
CA ARG A 118 -15.28 -5.33 4.81
C ARG A 118 -15.66 -6.69 5.39
N ILE A 119 -16.94 -6.90 5.70
CA ILE A 119 -17.47 -8.18 6.19
C ILE A 119 -17.27 -9.28 5.15
N ASN A 120 -17.60 -9.01 3.88
CA ASN A 120 -17.42 -9.99 2.80
C ASN A 120 -15.96 -10.42 2.65
N TYR A 121 -15.01 -9.49 2.68
CA TYR A 121 -13.58 -9.84 2.66
C TYR A 121 -13.13 -10.57 3.91
N LYS A 122 -13.63 -10.19 5.09
CA LYS A 122 -13.36 -10.92 6.34
C LYS A 122 -13.79 -12.37 6.19
N ASN A 123 -15.04 -12.61 5.82
CA ASN A 123 -15.59 -13.95 5.66
C ASN A 123 -14.81 -14.76 4.61
N TYR A 124 -14.45 -14.14 3.48
CA TYR A 124 -13.61 -14.77 2.48
C TYR A 124 -12.22 -15.16 3.03
N PHE A 125 -11.53 -14.28 3.77
CA PHE A 125 -10.20 -14.59 4.33
C PHE A 125 -10.22 -15.66 5.42
N ILE A 126 -11.36 -15.88 6.08
CA ILE A 126 -11.54 -16.95 7.06
C ILE A 126 -11.96 -18.26 6.40
N GLY A 127 -12.78 -18.20 5.35
CA GLY A 127 -13.22 -19.35 4.55
C GLY A 127 -12.27 -19.68 3.41
N GLU A 128 -12.78 -19.61 2.17
CA GLU A 128 -12.09 -20.04 0.95
C GLU A 128 -10.72 -19.37 0.72
N GLY A 129 -10.59 -18.11 1.11
CA GLY A 129 -9.37 -17.31 0.95
C GLY A 129 -8.35 -17.47 2.08
N SER A 130 -8.58 -18.43 2.99
CA SER A 130 -7.71 -18.72 4.13
C SER A 130 -6.34 -19.21 3.68
N VAL A 131 -5.31 -18.81 4.41
CA VAL A 131 -3.91 -19.14 4.11
C VAL A 131 -3.16 -19.54 5.38
N PRO A 132 -2.23 -20.51 5.32
CA PRO A 132 -1.60 -21.06 6.54
C PRO A 132 -0.86 -20.03 7.40
N TRP A 133 -0.24 -19.03 6.76
CA TRP A 133 0.57 -18.02 7.44
C TRP A 133 -0.24 -16.91 8.10
N GLN A 134 -1.56 -16.82 7.89
CA GLN A 134 -2.30 -15.68 8.45
C GLN A 134 -2.42 -15.76 9.97
N SER A 135 -2.58 -16.96 10.52
CA SER A 135 -2.74 -17.16 11.96
C SER A 135 -1.44 -16.96 12.75
N SER A 136 -0.28 -17.32 12.18
CA SER A 136 1.02 -17.28 12.89
C SER A 136 1.54 -15.87 13.18
N ARG A 137 0.93 -14.83 12.60
CA ARG A 137 1.34 -13.42 12.72
C ARG A 137 0.34 -12.56 13.50
N ILE A 138 -0.73 -13.18 14.01
CA ILE A 138 -1.86 -12.52 14.70
C ILE A 138 -1.86 -12.81 16.21
N PHE A 139 -1.23 -13.92 16.58
CA PHE A 139 -1.05 -14.39 17.95
C PHE A 139 0.40 -14.20 18.38
#